data_AF-A0A2D7XGV6-F1
#
_entry.id   AF-A0A2D7XGV6-F1
#
_cell.length_a   1.000
_cell.length_b   1.000
_cell.length_c   1.000
_cell.angle_alpha   90.00
_cell.angle_beta   90.00
_cell.angle_gamma   90.00
#
_symmetry.space_group_name_H-M   'P 1'
#
loop_
_entity.id
_entity.type
_entity.pdbx_description
1 polymer ?
#
loop_
_entity_poly.entity_id
_entity_poly.type
_entity_poly.pdbx_seq_one_letter_code
_entity_poly.pdbx_strand_id
1 'polypeptide(L)'
;MNSYYYDDYKITELSYFEYKNLVKNLISAEENKIADIFERLISSQVKSSKELHIGDKIKILIILRSIILGEEIQFSINGKQFLYDTNQIIDSVNIKNEKFEYKDMIFNIPKQIYYKNKFDCLVDNFYSFKIKDDIKIIENFSFKEKEIILQNLLGFEVKELSNNFDNYISNFYINYINETEINLYDSNMILFLKSLFETDLNEMYDIEYSIMNYLKFDPSVFNMYGLPELRIFLNKFIKEKEESKKQEGGNTDLSI
;
A
#
# COMPACT_ATOMS: atom_id res chain seq x y z
N MET A 1 -5.18 18.82 1.82
CA MET A 1 -5.30 17.81 0.75
C MET A 1 -6.67 17.18 0.76
N ASN A 2 -7.08 16.59 -0.37
CA ASN A 2 -8.38 15.94 -0.51
C ASN A 2 -8.47 14.72 0.41
N SER A 3 -9.68 14.37 0.82
CA SER A 3 -9.94 13.15 1.58
C SER A 3 -11.05 12.36 0.91
N TYR A 4 -10.86 11.04 0.90
CA TYR A 4 -11.74 10.07 0.27
C TYR A 4 -12.23 9.10 1.36
N TYR A 5 -13.48 8.67 1.24
CA TYR A 5 -14.13 7.80 2.21
C TYR A 5 -14.43 6.46 1.54
N TYR A 6 -13.92 5.39 2.14
CA TYR A 6 -14.09 4.01 1.67
C TYR A 6 -14.53 3.17 2.86
N ASP A 7 -15.78 2.74 2.90
CA ASP A 7 -16.40 1.96 3.98
C ASP A 7 -16.00 2.43 5.39
N ASP A 8 -14.94 1.83 5.95
CA ASP A 8 -14.44 2.05 7.31
C ASP A 8 -13.28 3.06 7.42
N TYR A 9 -12.81 3.60 6.29
CA TYR A 9 -11.58 4.39 6.19
C TYR A 9 -11.84 5.79 5.64
N LYS A 10 -11.15 6.76 6.24
CA LYS A 10 -10.89 8.06 5.62
C LYS A 10 -9.43 8.11 5.21
N ILE A 11 -9.19 8.23 3.91
CA ILE A 11 -7.86 8.32 3.31
C ILE A 11 -7.61 9.74 2.86
N THR A 12 -6.49 10.34 3.30
CA THR A 12 -6.03 11.64 2.83
C THR A 12 -5.02 11.43 1.71
N GLU A 13 -5.20 12.15 0.62
CA GLU A 13 -4.28 12.10 -0.51
C GLU A 13 -2.94 12.74 -0.18
N LEU A 14 -1.88 12.18 -0.76
CA LEU A 14 -0.54 12.74 -0.70
C LEU A 14 -0.44 13.98 -1.57
N SER A 15 0.14 15.05 -1.01
CA SER A 15 0.69 16.11 -1.85
C SER A 15 1.77 15.57 -2.77
N TYR A 16 2.01 16.27 -3.87
CA TYR A 16 3.07 15.92 -4.82
C TYR A 16 4.44 15.77 -4.14
N PHE A 17 4.75 16.66 -3.19
CA PHE A 17 5.99 16.59 -2.41
C PHE A 17 6.09 15.32 -1.57
N GLU A 18 5.01 14.95 -0.86
CA GLU A 18 4.97 13.71 -0.07
C GLU A 18 5.10 12.48 -0.97
N TYR A 19 4.42 12.47 -2.12
CA TYR A 19 4.52 11.39 -3.08
C TYR A 19 5.93 11.25 -3.66
N LYS A 20 6.57 12.36 -4.07
CA LYS A 20 7.97 12.34 -4.54
C LYS A 20 8.91 11.78 -3.49
N ASN A 21 8.72 12.13 -2.22
CA ASN A 21 9.52 11.60 -1.13
C ASN A 21 9.25 10.11 -0.88
N LEU A 22 8.01 9.64 -1.03
CA LEU A 22 7.68 8.22 -1.01
C LEU A 22 8.47 7.48 -2.09
N VAL A 23 8.40 7.93 -3.35
CA VAL A 23 9.13 7.31 -4.48
C VAL A 23 10.64 7.26 -4.20
N LYS A 24 11.24 8.39 -3.78
CA LYS A 24 12.67 8.45 -3.42
C LYS A 24 13.06 7.44 -2.35
N ASN A 25 12.22 7.29 -1.32
CA ASN A 25 12.49 6.38 -0.22
C ASN A 25 12.36 4.91 -0.64
N LEU A 26 11.54 4.59 -1.64
CA LEU A 26 11.32 3.22 -2.11
C LEU A 26 12.45 2.70 -3.01
N ILE A 27 13.09 3.54 -3.83
CA ILE A 27 14.06 3.11 -4.87
C ILE A 27 15.14 2.17 -4.32
N SER A 28 15.82 2.58 -3.24
CA SER A 28 16.95 1.83 -2.66
C SER A 28 16.63 1.17 -1.33
N ALA A 29 15.36 1.13 -0.92
CA ALA A 29 14.99 0.49 0.34
C ALA A 29 14.96 -1.04 0.21
N GLU A 30 15.49 -1.70 1.23
CA GLU A 30 15.30 -3.14 1.47
C GLU A 30 13.89 -3.43 2.00
N GLU A 31 13.45 -4.68 1.93
CA GLU A 31 12.08 -5.12 2.26
C GLU A 31 11.57 -4.63 3.61
N ASN A 32 12.35 -4.81 4.68
CA ASN A 32 11.98 -4.31 6.03
C ASN A 32 11.73 -2.80 6.04
N LYS A 33 12.58 -2.05 5.32
CA LYS A 33 12.51 -0.60 5.28
C LYS A 33 11.33 -0.13 4.42
N ILE A 34 11.00 -0.87 3.37
CA ILE A 34 9.78 -0.66 2.56
C ILE A 34 8.53 -0.86 3.42
N ALA A 35 8.47 -1.95 4.19
CA ALA A 35 7.36 -2.20 5.12
C ALA A 35 7.20 -1.05 6.12
N ASP A 36 8.28 -0.59 6.75
CA ASP A 36 8.26 0.57 7.67
C ASP A 36 7.78 1.85 6.98
N ILE A 37 8.16 2.07 5.71
CA ILE A 37 7.69 3.22 4.93
C ILE A 37 6.17 3.13 4.74
N PHE A 38 5.64 1.97 4.38
CA PHE A 38 4.21 1.78 4.19
C PHE A 38 3.42 1.86 5.49
N GLU A 39 3.92 1.32 6.60
CA GLU A 39 3.29 1.46 7.92
C GLU A 39 3.21 2.94 8.34
N ARG A 40 4.26 3.73 8.09
CA ARG A 40 4.24 5.19 8.32
C ARG A 40 3.29 5.92 7.38
N LEU A 41 3.22 5.50 6.13
CA LEU A 41 2.31 6.08 5.15
C LEU A 41 0.85 5.88 5.59
N ILE A 42 0.48 4.66 5.97
CA ILE A 42 -0.88 4.33 6.41
C ILE A 42 -1.22 5.10 7.70
N SER A 43 -0.33 5.09 8.69
CA SER A 43 -0.58 5.80 9.95
C SER A 43 -0.68 7.32 9.81
N SER A 44 -0.02 7.92 8.81
CA SER A 44 -0.11 9.36 8.55
C SER A 44 -1.32 9.75 7.69
N GLN A 45 -1.73 8.91 6.74
CA GLN A 45 -2.76 9.26 5.76
C GLN A 45 -4.14 8.68 6.04
N VAL A 46 -4.25 7.68 6.92
CA VAL A 46 -5.49 6.96 7.14
C VAL A 46 -6.03 7.16 8.54
N LYS A 47 -7.32 7.49 8.62
CA LYS A 47 -8.11 7.38 9.85
C LYS A 47 -9.09 6.23 9.68
N SER A 48 -9.08 5.29 10.61
CA SER A 48 -9.95 4.12 10.62
C SER A 48 -10.79 4.09 11.89
N SER A 49 -12.05 3.64 11.76
CA SER A 49 -12.93 3.35 12.91
C SER A 49 -12.61 2.00 13.58
N LYS A 50 -11.89 1.12 12.86
CA LYS A 50 -11.51 -0.21 13.31
C LYS A 50 -9.99 -0.40 13.31
N GLU A 51 -9.53 -1.44 13.99
CA GLU A 51 -8.15 -1.89 13.88
C GLU A 51 -7.86 -2.44 12.48
N LEU A 52 -6.71 -2.06 11.91
CA LEU A 52 -6.31 -2.44 10.56
C LEU A 52 -5.46 -3.71 10.61
N HIS A 53 -5.95 -4.78 10.00
CA HIS A 53 -5.13 -5.96 9.72
C HIS A 53 -4.40 -5.83 8.37
N ILE A 54 -3.51 -6.77 8.05
CA ILE A 54 -2.70 -6.73 6.83
C ILE A 54 -3.54 -6.57 5.55
N GLY A 55 -4.67 -7.28 5.45
CA GLY A 55 -5.58 -7.16 4.31
C GLY A 55 -6.11 -5.74 4.09
N ASP A 56 -6.52 -5.04 5.16
CA ASP A 56 -6.97 -3.65 5.08
C ASP A 56 -5.83 -2.75 4.63
N LYS A 57 -4.63 -2.94 5.20
CA LYS A 57 -3.44 -2.15 4.87
C LYS A 57 -3.05 -2.28 3.41
N ILE A 58 -3.10 -3.50 2.86
CA ILE A 58 -2.83 -3.76 1.45
C ILE A 58 -3.87 -3.07 0.56
N LYS A 59 -5.17 -3.21 0.88
CA LYS A 59 -6.26 -2.52 0.15
C LYS A 59 -6.06 -1.00 0.17
N ILE A 60 -5.76 -0.44 1.34
CA ILE A 60 -5.47 0.99 1.53
C ILE A 60 -4.32 1.45 0.63
N LEU A 61 -3.23 0.70 0.54
CA LEU A 61 -2.09 1.07 -0.31
C LEU A 61 -2.46 1.06 -1.80
N ILE A 62 -3.25 0.08 -2.25
CA ILE A 62 -3.75 0.03 -3.63
C ILE A 62 -4.70 1.19 -3.90
N ILE A 63 -5.56 1.56 -2.96
CA ILE A 63 -6.45 2.72 -3.06
C ILE A 63 -5.64 4.02 -3.13
N LEU A 64 -4.64 4.19 -2.26
CA LEU A 64 -3.73 5.35 -2.28
C LEU A 64 -3.03 5.46 -3.63
N ARG A 65 -2.54 4.35 -4.19
CA ARG A 65 -1.98 4.32 -5.55
C ARG A 65 -3.02 4.81 -6.56
N SER A 66 -4.26 4.32 -6.45
CA SER A 66 -5.34 4.65 -7.40
C SER A 66 -5.64 6.13 -7.43
N ILE A 67 -5.69 6.75 -6.25
CA ILE A 67 -5.89 8.20 -6.10
C ILE A 67 -4.76 8.99 -6.80
N ILE A 68 -3.50 8.56 -6.64
CA ILE A 68 -2.33 9.31 -7.11
C ILE A 68 -2.06 9.11 -8.60
N LEU A 69 -2.20 7.87 -9.10
CA LEU A 69 -1.76 7.45 -10.44
C LEU A 69 -2.90 7.07 -11.38
N GLY A 70 -4.15 7.05 -10.89
CA GLY A 70 -5.31 6.52 -11.61
C GLY A 70 -5.57 5.05 -11.31
N GLU A 71 -6.69 4.51 -11.81
CA GLU A 71 -7.17 3.15 -11.50
C GLU A 71 -6.50 2.07 -12.34
N GLU A 72 -5.85 2.43 -13.45
CA GLU A 72 -5.24 1.46 -14.37
C GLU A 72 -3.77 1.19 -14.01
N ILE A 73 -3.40 -0.08 -13.87
CA ILE A 73 -2.02 -0.54 -13.70
C ILE A 73 -1.62 -1.37 -14.92
N GLN A 74 -0.43 -1.08 -15.46
CA GLN A 74 0.15 -1.86 -16.54
C GLN A 74 1.33 -2.69 -16.02
N PHE A 75 1.28 -4.00 -16.25
CA PHE A 75 2.37 -4.91 -15.93
C PHE A 75 2.94 -5.53 -17.21
N SER A 76 4.24 -5.81 -17.23
CA SER A 76 4.88 -6.57 -18.30
C SER A 76 5.44 -7.86 -17.73
N ILE A 77 4.92 -9.01 -18.16
CA ILE A 77 5.41 -10.34 -17.76
C ILE A 77 5.74 -11.12 -19.03
N ASN A 78 6.99 -11.59 -19.13
CA ASN A 78 7.48 -12.35 -20.29
C ASN A 78 7.21 -11.64 -21.64
N GLY A 79 7.32 -10.31 -21.66
CA GLY A 79 7.08 -9.47 -22.85
C GLY A 79 5.60 -9.28 -23.21
N LYS A 80 4.65 -9.87 -22.46
CA LYS A 80 3.23 -9.56 -22.60
C LYS A 80 2.84 -8.45 -21.63
N GLN A 81 2.15 -7.45 -22.16
CA GLN A 81 1.57 -6.39 -21.36
C GLN A 81 0.18 -6.79 -20.88
N PHE A 82 -0.08 -6.53 -19.61
CA PHE A 82 -1.37 -6.72 -18.99
C PHE A 82 -1.83 -5.40 -18.39
N LEU A 83 -3.12 -5.09 -18.57
CA LEU A 83 -3.78 -3.93 -17.98
C LEU A 83 -4.74 -4.43 -16.91
N TYR A 84 -4.60 -3.91 -15.69
CA TYR A 84 -5.44 -4.25 -14.55
C TYR A 84 -6.08 -3.02 -13.96
N ASP A 85 -7.33 -3.18 -13.54
CA ASP A 85 -8.03 -2.20 -12.72
C ASP A 85 -7.69 -2.43 -11.24
N THR A 86 -7.39 -1.38 -10.50
CA THR A 86 -7.02 -1.48 -9.08
C THR A 86 -8.14 -2.04 -8.21
N ASN A 87 -9.41 -1.80 -8.55
CA ASN A 87 -10.55 -2.38 -7.83
C ASN A 87 -10.58 -3.90 -7.99
N GLN A 88 -10.21 -4.43 -9.16
CA GLN A 88 -10.09 -5.88 -9.35
C GLN A 88 -9.05 -6.51 -8.43
N ILE A 89 -7.93 -5.81 -8.18
CA ILE A 89 -6.89 -6.27 -7.25
C ILE A 89 -7.38 -6.16 -5.80
N ILE A 90 -8.09 -5.08 -5.46
CA ILE A 90 -8.68 -4.89 -4.11
C ILE A 90 -9.69 -6.00 -3.80
N ASP A 91 -10.56 -6.31 -4.76
CA ASP A 91 -11.59 -7.34 -4.65
C ASP A 91 -10.99 -8.75 -4.57
N SER A 92 -9.78 -8.95 -5.09
CA SER A 92 -9.08 -10.23 -5.06
C SER A 92 -8.24 -10.47 -3.80
N VAL A 93 -8.14 -9.49 -2.89
CA VAL A 93 -7.51 -9.66 -1.58
C VAL A 93 -8.38 -10.62 -0.75
N ASN A 94 -7.89 -11.85 -0.59
CA ASN A 94 -8.52 -12.89 0.22
C ASN A 94 -7.83 -12.98 1.58
N ILE A 95 -8.62 -12.84 2.65
CA ILE A 95 -8.21 -13.05 4.03
C ILE A 95 -9.29 -13.86 4.75
N LYS A 96 -8.88 -14.72 5.68
CA LYS A 96 -9.83 -15.33 6.60
C LYS A 96 -10.17 -14.33 7.70
N ASN A 97 -11.46 -14.11 7.95
CA ASN A 97 -11.95 -13.23 9.02
C ASN A 97 -12.02 -13.92 10.39
N GLU A 98 -11.58 -15.18 10.48
CA GLU A 98 -11.59 -15.98 11.70
C GLU A 98 -10.23 -15.97 12.36
N LYS A 99 -10.18 -15.86 13.69
CA LYS A 99 -8.93 -15.98 14.45
C LYS A 99 -8.37 -17.39 14.33
N PHE A 100 -7.04 -17.52 14.40
CA PHE A 100 -6.42 -18.83 14.43
C PHE A 100 -6.47 -19.41 15.84
N GLU A 101 -7.00 -20.63 15.97
CA GLU A 101 -7.09 -21.34 17.24
C GLU A 101 -6.20 -22.59 17.20
N TYR A 102 -5.40 -22.76 18.26
CA TYR A 102 -4.59 -23.96 18.43
C TYR A 102 -4.63 -24.39 19.90
N LYS A 103 -5.26 -25.53 20.15
CA LYS A 103 -5.54 -26.03 21.51
C LYS A 103 -6.25 -24.94 22.32
N ASP A 104 -5.69 -24.59 23.47
CA ASP A 104 -6.20 -23.57 24.38
C ASP A 104 -5.74 -22.14 24.04
N MET A 105 -5.15 -21.89 22.86
CA MET A 105 -4.59 -20.60 22.45
C MET A 105 -5.32 -20.00 21.25
N ILE A 106 -5.45 -18.68 21.26
CA ILE A 106 -6.09 -17.89 20.19
C ILE A 106 -5.09 -16.83 19.71
N PHE A 107 -4.99 -16.70 18.39
CA PHE A 107 -4.12 -15.78 17.69
C PHE A 107 -4.96 -14.86 16.79
N ASN A 108 -4.70 -13.56 16.86
CA ASN A 108 -5.35 -12.57 16.01
C ASN A 108 -4.90 -12.69 14.54
N ILE A 109 -5.68 -12.10 13.65
CA ILE A 109 -5.27 -11.87 12.27
C ILE A 109 -4.05 -10.92 12.28
N PRO A 110 -2.96 -11.25 11.57
CA PRO A 110 -1.77 -10.42 11.54
C PRO A 110 -2.02 -8.96 11.14
N LYS A 111 -1.40 -8.07 11.91
CA LYS A 111 -1.59 -6.61 11.79
C LYS A 111 -0.52 -5.95 10.93
N GLN A 112 0.72 -6.42 10.94
CA GLN A 112 1.83 -5.78 10.22
C GLN A 112 1.89 -6.20 8.76
N ILE A 113 2.38 -5.31 7.89
CA ILE A 113 2.59 -5.58 6.45
C ILE A 113 3.70 -6.61 6.22
N TYR A 114 4.70 -6.67 7.09
CA TYR A 114 5.82 -7.58 6.97
C TYR A 114 6.30 -8.04 8.34
N TYR A 115 6.66 -9.31 8.44
CA TYR A 115 7.35 -9.86 9.60
C TYR A 115 8.69 -10.45 9.14
N LYS A 116 9.76 -10.19 9.90
CA LYS A 116 11.10 -10.69 9.58
C LYS A 116 11.17 -12.21 9.51
N ASN A 117 10.38 -12.87 10.35
CA ASN A 117 10.22 -14.30 10.34
C ASN A 117 8.82 -14.66 10.85
N LYS A 118 8.43 -15.90 10.58
CA LYS A 118 7.08 -16.39 10.87
C LYS A 118 6.79 -16.56 12.36
N PHE A 119 7.82 -16.86 13.15
CA PHE A 119 7.68 -16.94 14.61
C PHE A 119 7.40 -15.57 15.23
N ASP A 120 8.02 -14.50 14.73
CA ASP A 120 7.69 -13.13 15.16
C ASP A 120 6.22 -12.80 14.87
N CYS A 121 5.73 -13.20 13.69
CA CYS A 121 4.30 -13.05 13.34
C CYS A 121 3.40 -13.80 14.32
N LEU A 122 3.72 -15.06 14.62
CA LEU A 122 2.98 -15.88 15.58
C LEU A 122 2.93 -15.24 16.98
N VAL A 123 4.09 -14.80 17.50
CA VAL A 123 4.20 -14.20 18.84
C VAL A 123 3.46 -12.87 18.92
N ASP A 124 3.64 -11.98 17.93
CA ASP A 124 3.00 -10.67 17.90
C ASP A 124 1.46 -10.79 17.96
N ASN A 125 0.94 -11.80 17.25
CA ASN A 125 -0.48 -12.05 17.13
C ASN A 125 -1.07 -12.96 18.22
N PHE A 126 -0.26 -13.42 19.19
CA PHE A 126 -0.76 -14.20 20.31
C PHE A 126 -1.68 -13.33 21.20
N TYR A 127 -2.97 -13.68 21.22
CA TYR A 127 -4.03 -12.85 21.79
C TYR A 127 -4.46 -13.32 23.18
N SER A 128 -4.75 -14.61 23.31
CA SER A 128 -5.24 -15.17 24.57
C SER A 128 -4.95 -16.65 24.69
N PHE A 129 -4.99 -17.16 25.92
CA PHE A 129 -4.91 -18.59 26.19
C PHE A 129 -5.77 -18.99 27.39
N LYS A 130 -6.12 -20.27 27.49
CA LYS A 130 -6.97 -20.82 28.55
C LYS A 130 -6.14 -21.60 29.56
N ILE A 131 -6.37 -21.34 30.86
CA ILE A 131 -5.84 -22.16 31.97
C ILE A 131 -7.01 -22.51 32.89
N LYS A 132 -7.28 -23.80 33.10
CA LYS A 132 -8.28 -24.29 34.07
C LYS A 132 -9.62 -23.55 33.95
N ASP A 133 -10.12 -23.43 32.73
CA ASP A 133 -11.36 -22.73 32.37
C ASP A 133 -11.36 -21.20 32.37
N ASP A 134 -10.28 -20.55 32.82
CA ASP A 134 -10.11 -19.10 32.71
C ASP A 134 -9.39 -18.71 31.42
N ILE A 135 -9.97 -17.77 30.66
CA ILE A 135 -9.31 -17.14 29.51
C ILE A 135 -8.45 -15.97 30.00
N LYS A 136 -7.16 -15.98 29.68
CA LYS A 136 -6.22 -14.88 29.90
C LYS A 136 -5.98 -14.15 28.58
N ILE A 137 -6.44 -12.91 28.49
CA ILE A 137 -6.16 -12.01 27.37
C ILE A 137 -4.82 -11.32 27.63
N ILE A 138 -3.92 -11.38 26.65
CA ILE A 138 -2.53 -10.89 26.75
C ILE A 138 -2.19 -9.90 25.63
N GLU A 139 -3.18 -9.29 25.00
CA GLU A 139 -2.97 -8.35 23.89
C GLU A 139 -2.00 -7.21 24.25
N ASN A 140 -2.10 -6.68 25.48
CA ASN A 140 -1.26 -5.58 25.98
C ASN A 140 0.14 -6.01 26.44
N PHE A 141 0.48 -7.31 26.38
CA PHE A 141 1.77 -7.80 26.82
C PHE A 141 2.82 -7.47 25.76
N SER A 142 4.05 -7.20 26.20
CA SER A 142 5.17 -6.99 25.30
C SER A 142 5.48 -8.27 24.51
N PHE A 143 6.13 -8.11 23.35
CA PHE A 143 6.57 -9.23 22.51
C PHE A 143 7.33 -10.30 23.33
N LYS A 144 8.28 -9.86 24.17
CA LYS A 144 9.10 -10.77 24.99
C LYS A 144 8.29 -11.52 26.04
N GLU A 145 7.28 -10.89 26.63
CA GLU A 145 6.37 -11.58 27.56
C GLU A 145 5.52 -12.63 26.84
N LYS A 146 4.98 -12.29 25.67
CA LYS A 146 4.22 -13.24 24.83
C LYS A 146 5.08 -14.42 24.40
N GLU A 147 6.33 -14.16 23.99
CA GLU A 147 7.30 -15.19 23.60
C GLU A 147 7.57 -16.18 24.75
N ILE A 148 7.84 -15.67 25.95
CA ILE A 148 8.10 -16.50 27.14
C ILE A 148 6.88 -17.36 27.48
N ILE A 149 5.67 -16.77 27.45
CA ILE A 149 4.43 -17.50 27.71
C ILE A 149 4.26 -18.61 26.68
N LEU A 150 4.41 -18.30 25.39
CA LEU A 150 4.25 -19.25 24.30
C LEU A 150 5.21 -20.44 24.44
N GLN A 151 6.49 -20.17 24.72
CA GLN A 151 7.50 -21.20 24.95
C GLN A 151 7.17 -22.08 26.17
N ASN A 152 6.70 -21.48 27.26
CA ASN A 152 6.32 -22.21 28.48
C ASN A 152 5.07 -23.08 28.29
N LEU A 153 4.10 -22.64 27.48
CA LEU A 153 2.87 -23.38 27.21
C LEU A 153 3.10 -24.58 26.28
N LEU A 154 4.02 -24.46 25.32
CA LEU A 154 4.20 -25.45 24.25
C LEU A 154 5.39 -26.38 24.43
N GLY A 155 6.42 -25.96 25.16
CA GLY A 155 7.68 -26.71 25.24
C GLY A 155 8.24 -27.04 23.85
N PHE A 156 8.23 -28.32 23.46
CA PHE A 156 8.76 -28.81 22.18
C PHE A 156 7.79 -28.69 20.99
N GLU A 157 6.51 -28.40 21.21
CA GLU A 157 5.50 -28.35 20.16
C GLU A 157 5.49 -27.03 19.37
N VAL A 158 6.38 -26.09 19.67
CA VAL A 158 6.47 -24.79 18.99
C VAL A 158 6.58 -24.96 17.47
N LYS A 159 7.32 -25.98 17.00
CA LYS A 159 7.45 -26.25 15.57
C LYS A 159 6.12 -26.65 14.91
N GLU A 160 5.31 -27.45 15.60
CA GLU A 160 4.00 -27.87 15.09
C GLU A 160 3.04 -26.68 15.05
N LEU A 161 2.99 -25.87 16.10
CA LEU A 161 2.21 -24.64 16.12
C LEU A 161 2.62 -23.71 14.96
N SER A 162 3.92 -23.44 14.81
CA SER A 162 4.41 -22.58 13.72
C SER A 162 3.99 -23.11 12.35
N ASN A 163 4.07 -24.42 12.10
CA ASN A 163 3.62 -25.00 10.83
C ASN A 163 2.11 -24.86 10.61
N ASN A 164 1.29 -25.03 11.65
CA ASN A 164 -0.16 -24.87 11.55
C ASN A 164 -0.56 -23.41 11.33
N PHE A 165 0.12 -22.49 12.01
CA PHE A 165 -0.07 -21.06 11.81
C PHE A 165 0.37 -20.63 10.41
N ASP A 166 1.51 -21.15 9.93
CA ASP A 166 1.98 -20.95 8.56
C ASP A 166 0.91 -21.38 7.55
N ASN A 167 0.38 -22.59 7.69
CA ASN A 167 -0.70 -23.07 6.82
C ASN A 167 -1.95 -22.18 6.88
N TYR A 168 -2.26 -21.62 8.06
CA TYR A 168 -3.37 -20.69 8.23
C TYR A 168 -3.13 -19.39 7.43
N ILE A 169 -1.99 -18.73 7.63
CA ILE A 169 -1.63 -17.47 6.94
C ILE A 169 -1.30 -17.67 5.46
N SER A 170 -0.91 -18.89 5.04
CA SER A 170 -0.70 -19.23 3.63
C SER A 170 -1.95 -19.08 2.77
N ASN A 171 -3.15 -19.14 3.37
CA ASN A 171 -4.42 -18.92 2.67
C ASN A 171 -4.75 -17.44 2.46
N PHE A 172 -3.89 -16.52 2.87
CA PHE A 172 -4.13 -15.10 2.71
C PHE A 172 -3.34 -14.66 1.50
N TYR A 173 -4.03 -14.22 0.46
CA TYR A 173 -3.39 -13.95 -0.81
C TYR A 173 -4.14 -12.89 -1.61
N ILE A 174 -3.46 -12.37 -2.62
CA ILE A 174 -4.06 -11.63 -3.72
C ILE A 174 -3.99 -12.50 -4.96
N ASN A 175 -5.11 -12.63 -5.67
CA ASN A 175 -5.09 -13.13 -7.04
C ASN A 175 -4.88 -11.95 -7.98
N TYR A 176 -3.71 -11.91 -8.60
CA TYR A 176 -3.37 -10.86 -9.58
C TYR A 176 -2.65 -11.51 -10.75
N ILE A 177 -3.08 -11.19 -11.97
CA ILE A 177 -2.45 -11.64 -13.22
C ILE A 177 -2.48 -13.16 -13.47
N ASN A 178 -3.40 -13.60 -14.34
CA ASN A 178 -3.51 -14.97 -14.85
C ASN A 178 -3.42 -16.07 -13.76
N GLU A 179 -4.24 -15.97 -12.71
CA GLU A 179 -4.28 -16.96 -11.61
C GLU A 179 -3.00 -17.04 -10.76
N THR A 180 -2.10 -16.04 -10.86
CA THR A 180 -0.94 -15.98 -9.96
C THR A 180 -1.39 -15.47 -8.59
N GLU A 181 -1.03 -16.21 -7.55
CA GLU A 181 -1.30 -15.84 -6.16
C GLU A 181 -0.03 -15.25 -5.54
N ILE A 182 -0.13 -14.04 -4.97
CA ILE A 182 0.86 -13.57 -3.99
C ILE A 182 0.29 -13.83 -2.61
N ASN A 183 1.04 -14.55 -1.77
CA ASN A 183 0.76 -14.59 -0.35
C ASN A 183 1.02 -13.23 0.30
N LEU A 184 0.10 -12.74 1.15
CA LEU A 184 0.21 -11.41 1.75
C LEU A 184 1.42 -11.24 2.70
N TYR A 185 2.00 -12.34 3.18
CA TYR A 185 3.09 -12.36 4.17
C TYR A 185 4.47 -12.62 3.57
N ASP A 186 4.53 -12.89 2.27
CA ASP A 186 5.79 -13.15 1.60
C ASP A 186 6.45 -11.86 1.12
N SER A 187 7.79 -11.88 1.00
CA SER A 187 8.57 -10.78 0.43
C SER A 187 8.07 -10.31 -0.94
N ASN A 188 7.47 -11.22 -1.73
CA ASN A 188 6.84 -10.89 -3.01
C ASN A 188 5.73 -9.85 -2.88
N MET A 189 4.98 -9.85 -1.77
CA MET A 189 3.96 -8.83 -1.48
C MET A 189 4.59 -7.44 -1.32
N ILE A 190 5.73 -7.36 -0.63
CA ILE A 190 6.44 -6.09 -0.42
C ILE A 190 6.99 -5.55 -1.73
N LEU A 191 7.55 -6.42 -2.58
CA LEU A 191 8.04 -6.05 -3.90
C LEU A 191 6.91 -5.62 -4.84
N PHE A 192 5.76 -6.30 -4.79
CA PHE A 192 4.57 -5.88 -5.52
C PHE A 192 4.08 -4.51 -5.05
N LEU A 193 3.92 -4.29 -3.75
CA LEU A 193 3.51 -2.99 -3.24
C LEU A 193 4.50 -1.88 -3.63
N LYS A 194 5.80 -2.17 -3.62
CA LYS A 194 6.82 -1.23 -4.13
C LYS A 194 6.59 -0.88 -5.60
N SER A 195 6.35 -1.87 -6.46
CA SER A 195 6.18 -1.63 -7.90
C SER A 195 4.92 -0.84 -8.23
N LEU A 196 3.88 -0.91 -7.40
CA LEU A 196 2.67 -0.10 -7.55
C LEU A 196 2.93 1.42 -7.49
N PHE A 197 3.95 1.84 -6.75
CA PHE A 197 4.33 3.26 -6.59
C PHE A 197 5.57 3.63 -7.40
N GLU A 198 6.09 2.74 -8.23
CA GLU A 198 7.26 3.00 -9.05
C GLU A 198 6.93 4.07 -10.11
N THR A 199 7.71 5.15 -10.11
CA THR A 199 7.60 6.25 -11.06
C THR A 199 9.00 6.79 -11.30
N ASP A 200 9.31 7.16 -12.54
CA ASP A 200 10.60 7.74 -12.86
C ASP A 200 10.76 9.09 -12.14
N LEU A 201 11.78 9.21 -11.30
CA LEU A 201 12.08 10.45 -10.62
C LEU A 201 12.39 11.60 -11.59
N ASN A 202 12.94 11.31 -12.77
CA ASN A 202 13.20 12.34 -13.76
C ASN A 202 11.89 12.93 -14.28
N GLU A 203 10.89 12.09 -14.58
CA GLU A 203 9.55 12.57 -14.95
C GLU A 203 8.95 13.45 -13.86
N MET A 204 9.17 13.12 -12.58
CA MET A 204 8.75 13.96 -11.48
C MET A 204 9.47 15.33 -11.51
N TYR A 205 10.78 15.38 -11.69
CA TYR A 205 11.49 16.66 -11.80
C TYR A 205 11.09 17.46 -13.05
N ASP A 206 10.76 16.80 -14.15
CA ASP A 206 10.26 17.45 -15.38
C ASP A 206 8.90 18.09 -15.16
N ILE A 207 8.02 17.46 -14.38
CA ILE A 207 6.75 18.06 -13.94
C ILE A 207 7.03 19.31 -13.10
N GLU A 208 7.93 19.24 -12.11
CA GLU A 208 8.27 20.40 -11.28
C GLU A 208 8.81 21.56 -12.11
N TYR A 209 9.75 21.26 -13.00
CA TYR A 209 10.33 22.23 -13.92
C TYR A 209 9.26 22.86 -14.80
N SER A 210 8.34 22.06 -15.34
CA SER A 210 7.26 22.54 -16.21
C SER A 210 6.28 23.44 -15.47
N ILE A 211 5.88 23.06 -14.27
CA ILE A 211 4.99 23.86 -13.41
C ILE A 211 5.64 25.21 -13.07
N MET A 212 6.91 25.21 -12.64
CA MET A 212 7.61 26.43 -12.25
C MET A 212 7.90 27.34 -13.44
N ASN A 213 8.30 26.78 -14.60
CA ASN A 213 8.75 27.59 -15.71
C ASN A 213 7.63 28.01 -16.67
N TYR A 214 6.64 27.17 -16.89
CA TYR A 214 5.56 27.46 -17.83
C TYR A 214 4.34 28.06 -17.13
N LEU A 215 3.93 27.52 -15.98
CA LEU A 215 2.81 28.07 -15.21
C LEU A 215 3.21 29.18 -14.24
N LYS A 216 4.52 29.38 -14.00
CA LYS A 216 5.06 30.38 -13.07
C LYS A 216 4.57 30.20 -11.63
N PHE A 217 4.27 28.96 -11.24
CA PHE A 217 3.88 28.63 -9.88
C PHE A 217 5.10 28.62 -8.95
N ASP A 218 4.90 29.08 -7.72
CA ASP A 218 5.90 29.01 -6.65
C ASP A 218 6.09 27.55 -6.19
N PRO A 219 7.29 27.11 -5.75
CA PRO A 219 7.51 25.75 -5.28
C PRO A 219 6.59 25.30 -4.13
N SER A 220 6.00 26.22 -3.37
CA SER A 220 5.02 25.88 -2.33
C SER A 220 3.79 25.13 -2.85
N VAL A 221 3.45 25.23 -4.14
CA VAL A 221 2.31 24.51 -4.74
C VAL A 221 2.45 22.99 -4.63
N PHE A 222 3.68 22.47 -4.59
CA PHE A 222 3.95 21.03 -4.49
C PHE A 222 3.53 20.42 -3.14
N ASN A 223 3.28 21.26 -2.13
CA ASN A 223 2.69 20.84 -0.85
C ASN A 223 1.16 21.02 -0.80
N MET A 224 0.59 21.74 -1.78
CA MET A 224 -0.84 22.08 -1.80
C MET A 224 -1.66 21.15 -2.68
N TYR A 225 -1.06 20.64 -3.76
CA TYR A 225 -1.72 19.83 -4.78
C TYR A 225 -1.12 18.43 -4.86
N GLY A 226 -1.96 17.45 -5.19
CA GLY A 226 -1.53 16.11 -5.57
C GLY A 226 -0.98 16.09 -7.00
N LEU A 227 -0.41 14.94 -7.37
CA LEU A 227 0.05 14.71 -8.74
C LEU A 227 -1.09 14.83 -9.78
N PRO A 228 -2.30 14.29 -9.55
CA PRO A 228 -3.40 14.41 -10.51
C PRO A 228 -3.73 15.86 -10.86
N GLU A 229 -3.83 16.75 -9.88
CA GLU A 229 -4.17 18.15 -10.12
C GLU A 229 -3.06 18.89 -10.88
N LEU A 230 -1.79 18.65 -10.54
CA LEU A 230 -0.67 19.25 -11.28
C LEU A 230 -0.66 18.80 -12.74
N ARG A 231 -0.95 17.53 -13.03
CA ARG A 231 -1.11 17.03 -14.40
C ARG A 231 -2.27 17.71 -15.13
N ILE A 232 -3.40 17.93 -14.46
CA ILE A 232 -4.54 18.66 -15.03
C ILE A 232 -4.14 20.09 -15.40
N PHE A 233 -3.40 20.79 -14.54
CA PHE A 233 -2.94 22.15 -14.83
C PHE A 233 -2.01 22.20 -16.04
N LEU A 234 -1.04 21.28 -16.13
CA LEU A 234 -0.15 21.18 -17.29
C LEU A 234 -0.92 20.87 -18.58
N ASN A 235 -1.83 19.91 -18.54
CA ASN A 235 -2.63 19.53 -19.71
C ASN A 235 -3.52 20.68 -20.21
N LYS A 236 -4.12 21.45 -19.30
CA LYS A 236 -4.88 22.65 -19.67
C LYS A 236 -4.00 23.69 -20.36
N PHE A 237 -2.81 23.96 -19.81
CA PHE A 237 -1.88 24.90 -20.41
C PHE A 237 -1.39 24.45 -21.80
N ILE A 238 -1.09 23.17 -21.98
CA ILE A 238 -0.71 22.62 -23.28
C ILE A 238 -1.85 22.82 -24.30
N LYS A 239 -3.08 22.50 -23.91
CA LYS A 239 -4.26 22.68 -24.77
C LYS A 239 -4.48 24.13 -25.18
N GLU A 240 -4.36 25.08 -24.25
CA GLU A 240 -4.45 26.51 -24.54
C GLU A 240 -3.38 26.97 -25.54
N LYS A 241 -2.14 26.48 -25.41
CA LYS A 241 -1.04 26.79 -26.35
C LYS A 241 -1.29 26.22 -27.74
N GLU A 242 -1.84 25.02 -27.84
CA GLU A 242 -2.21 24.41 -29.11
C GLU A 242 -3.34 25.17 -29.81
N GLU A 243 -4.33 25.65 -29.05
CA GLU A 243 -5.45 26.45 -29.56
C GLU A 243 -5.00 27.82 -30.07
N SER A 244 -4.12 28.52 -29.33
CA SER A 244 -3.54 29.80 -29.77
C SER A 244 -2.74 29.67 -31.08
N LYS A 245 -1.94 28.61 -31.23
CA LYS A 245 -1.17 28.37 -32.47
C LYS A 245 -2.06 28.13 -33.69
N LYS A 246 -3.21 27.46 -33.50
CA LYS A 246 -4.19 27.24 -34.59
C LYS A 246 -4.88 28.53 -35.01
N GLN A 247 -5.12 29.46 -34.08
CA GLN A 247 -5.69 30.78 -34.38
C GLN A 247 -4.69 31.70 -35.09
N GLU A 248 -3.41 31.64 -34.72
CA GLU A 248 -2.35 32.41 -35.39
C GLU A 248 -2.03 31.88 -36.80
N GLY A 249 -2.12 30.57 -37.03
CA GLY A 249 -1.92 29.96 -38.36
C GLY A 249 -3.11 30.06 -39.32
N GLY A 250 -4.30 30.47 -38.85
CA GLY A 250 -5.51 30.60 -39.65
C GLY A 250 -5.73 31.98 -40.29
N ASN A 251 -4.82 32.93 -40.07
CA ASN A 251 -4.99 34.33 -40.47
C ASN A 251 -4.10 34.78 -41.65
N THR A 252 -3.52 33.84 -42.41
CA THR A 252 -2.61 34.13 -43.55
C THR A 252 -3.14 33.81 -44.94
N ASP A 253 -4.43 33.49 -45.11
CA ASP A 253 -5.05 33.39 -46.44
C ASP A 253 -6.30 34.26 -46.49
N LEU A 254 -6.12 35.56 -46.75
CA LEU A 254 -7.13 36.42 -47.39
C LEU A 254 -6.47 37.74 -47.81
N SER A 255 -5.67 37.67 -48.88
CA SER A 255 -5.42 38.80 -49.78
C SER A 255 -4.96 38.27 -51.14
N ILE A 256 -5.94 38.05 -52.02
CA ILE A 256 -5.77 38.16 -53.48
C ILE A 256 -6.21 39.57 -53.85
#